data_AF-A0A4C2EI61-F1
#
_entry.id   AF-A0A4C2EI61-F1
#
_cell.length_a   1.000
_cell.length_b   1.000
_cell.length_c   1.000
_cell.angle_alpha   90.00
_cell.angle_beta   90.00
_cell.angle_gamma   90.00
#
_symmetry.space_group_name_H-M   'P 1'
#
loop_
_entity.id
_entity.type
_entity.pdbx_description
1 polymer ?
#
loop_
_entity_poly.entity_id
_entity_poly.type
_entity_poly.pdbx_seq_one_letter_code
_entity_poly.pdbx_strand_id
1 'polypeptide(L)' 'MKLSKTVFRFMLVIMSFLTLLTAALFLFQEPGTDGYVISVVSLVIQIGFLLVVGIALYRDWDPFAAVEDSL' A
#
# COMPACT_ATOMS: atom_id res chain seq x y z
N MET A 1 20.35 2.20 -8.60
CA MET A 1 19.31 2.41 -7.56
C MET A 1 18.82 1.02 -7.20
N LYS A 2 18.93 0.60 -5.93
CA LYS A 2 18.58 -0.78 -5.51
C LYS A 2 17.18 -1.16 -6.01
N LEU A 3 17.03 -2.34 -6.59
CA LEU A 3 15.76 -2.81 -7.17
C LEU A 3 14.63 -2.73 -6.12
N SER A 4 14.90 -3.17 -4.89
CA SER A 4 13.97 -3.12 -3.76
C SER A 4 13.42 -1.72 -3.47
N LYS A 5 14.26 -0.68 -3.50
CA LYS A 5 13.82 0.70 -3.26
C LYS A 5 12.91 1.20 -4.37
N THR A 6 13.20 0.84 -5.61
CA THR A 6 12.36 1.19 -6.76
C THR A 6 10.99 0.53 -6.63
N VAL A 7 10.96 -0.79 -6.42
CA VAL A 7 9.72 -1.57 -6.26
C VAL A 7 8.87 -1.03 -5.12
N PHE A 8 9.44 -0.85 -3.93
CA PHE A 8 8.71 -0.33 -2.79
C PHE A 8 8.16 1.09 -3.00
N ARG A 9 8.91 1.98 -3.68
CA ARG A 9 8.40 3.31 -4.03
C ARG A 9 7.22 3.24 -5.00
N PHE A 10 7.29 2.39 -6.03
CA PHE A 10 6.17 2.17 -6.95
C PHE A 10 4.94 1.60 -6.23
N MET A 11 5.14 0.58 -5.38
CA MET A 11 4.06 0.02 -4.57
C MET A 11 3.43 1.06 -3.66
N LEU A 12 4.24 1.93 -3.04
CA LEU A 12 3.74 3.00 -2.17
C LEU A 12 2.89 3.99 -2.95
N VAL A 13 3.30 4.39 -4.17
CA VAL A 13 2.52 5.31 -5.01
C VAL A 13 1.19 4.68 -5.44
N ILE A 14 1.22 3.45 -5.97
CA ILE A 14 0.02 2.75 -6.43
C ILE A 14 -0.95 2.55 -5.27
N MET A 15 -0.47 2.05 -4.12
CA MET A 15 -1.32 1.83 -2.96
C MET A 15 -1.84 3.12 -2.38
N SER A 16 -1.05 4.20 -2.32
CA SER A 16 -1.52 5.50 -1.85
C SER A 16 -2.67 6.01 -2.71
N PHE A 17 -2.56 5.86 -4.03
CA PHE A 17 -3.62 6.23 -4.96
C PHE A 17 -4.90 5.39 -4.75
N LEU A 18 -4.76 4.07 -4.59
CA LEU A 18 -5.89 3.19 -4.31
C LEU A 18 -6.55 3.50 -2.95
N THR A 19 -5.77 3.84 -1.92
CA THR A 19 -6.29 4.27 -0.62
C THR A 19 -7.09 5.55 -0.75
N LEU A 20 -6.60 6.53 -1.51
CA LEU A 20 -7.32 7.78 -1.75
C LEU A 20 -8.63 7.56 -2.52
N LEU A 21 -8.62 6.68 -3.54
CA LEU A 21 -9.84 6.30 -4.24
C LEU A 21 -10.83 5.62 -3.30
N THR A 22 -10.37 4.68 -2.48
CA THR A 22 -11.21 3.97 -1.50
C THR A 22 -11.79 4.96 -0.49
N ALA A 23 -11.00 5.92 -0.01
CA ALA A 23 -11.47 7.01 0.86
C ALA A 23 -12.52 7.89 0.16
N ALA A 24 -12.33 8.20 -1.12
CA ALA A 24 -13.27 9.01 -1.89
C ALA A 24 -14.63 8.30 -2.10
N LEU A 25 -14.64 6.96 -2.19
CA LEU A 25 -15.87 6.18 -2.31
C LEU A 25 -16.81 6.37 -1.12
N PHE A 26 -16.27 6.68 0.07
CA PHE A 26 -17.10 6.96 1.26
C PHE A 26 -18.06 8.13 1.08
N LEU A 27 -17.75 9.08 0.19
CA LEU A 27 -18.66 10.19 -0.12
C LEU A 27 -19.95 9.74 -0.81
N PHE A 28 -19.95 8.54 -1.41
CA PHE A 28 -21.06 7.99 -2.18
C PHE A 28 -21.69 6.76 -1.51
N GLN A 29 -21.22 6.35 -0.33
CA GLN A 29 -21.68 5.16 0.36
C GLN A 29 -22.52 5.52 1.58
N GLU A 30 -23.65 4.83 1.74
CA GLU A 30 -24.47 4.94 2.93
C GLU A 30 -23.84 4.15 4.11
N PRO A 31 -23.66 4.78 5.28
CA PRO A 31 -23.14 4.10 6.46
C PRO A 31 -24.00 2.90 6.86
N GLY A 32 -23.35 1.81 7.25
CA GLY A 32 -24.04 0.60 7.73
C GLY A 32 -24.50 -0.38 6.65
N THR A 33 -24.26 -0.07 5.37
CA THR A 33 -24.42 -1.03 4.27
C THR A 33 -23.26 -2.01 4.18
N ASP A 34 -23.48 -3.18 3.59
CA ASP A 34 -22.40 -4.18 3.38
C ASP A 34 -21.22 -3.58 2.61
N GLY A 35 -21.51 -2.77 1.58
CA GLY A 35 -20.50 -2.06 0.79
C GLY A 35 -19.65 -1.10 1.63
N TYR A 36 -20.26 -0.38 2.58
CA TYR A 36 -19.54 0.50 3.50
C TYR A 36 -18.59 -0.30 4.40
N VAL A 37 -19.04 -1.42 4.97
CA VAL A 37 -18.20 -2.28 5.84
C VAL A 37 -16.99 -2.81 5.07
N ILE A 38 -17.20 -3.27 3.83
CA ILE A 38 -16.11 -3.75 2.96
C ILE A 38 -15.10 -2.63 2.68
N SER A 39 -15.57 -1.41 2.39
CA SER A 39 -14.68 -0.25 2.18
C SER A 39 -13.86 0.07 3.44
N VAL A 40 -14.47 0.03 4.64
CA VAL A 40 -13.76 0.27 5.90
C VAL A 40 -12.65 -0.74 6.11
N VAL A 41 -12.97 -2.04 5.99
CA VAL A 41 -11.98 -3.12 6.16
C VAL A 41 -10.85 -2.98 5.12
N SER A 42 -11.20 -2.68 3.87
CA SER A 42 -10.22 -2.47 2.80
C SER A 42 -9.29 -1.30 3.10
N LEU A 43 -9.83 -0.18 3.58
CA LEU A 43 -9.06 1.01 3.94
C LEU A 43 -8.08 0.71 5.08
N VAL A 44 -8.50 -0.03 6.10
CA VAL A 44 -7.64 -0.44 7.23
C VAL A 44 -6.48 -1.29 6.72
N ILE A 45 -6.74 -2.26 5.84
CA ILE A 45 -5.70 -3.11 5.24
C ILE A 45 -4.73 -2.28 4.40
N GLN A 46 -5.25 -1.37 3.57
CA GLN A 46 -4.43 -0.49 2.74
C GLN A 46 -3.53 0.43 3.57
N ILE A 47 -4.05 1.03 4.65
CA ILE A 47 -3.25 1.84 5.58
C ILE A 47 -2.17 0.98 6.25
N GLY A 48 -2.52 -0.21 6.74
CA GLY A 48 -1.55 -1.15 7.31
C GLY A 48 -0.44 -1.50 6.33
N PHE A 49 -0.80 -1.78 5.07
CA PHE A 49 0.15 -2.06 4.00
C PHE A 49 1.10 -0.86 3.74
N LEU A 50 0.55 0.35 3.65
CA LEU A 50 1.35 1.58 3.46
C LEU A 50 2.35 1.79 4.59
N LEU A 51 1.95 1.53 5.83
CA LEU A 51 2.85 1.61 6.99
C LEU A 51 3.97 0.56 6.88
N VAL A 52 3.66 -0.68 6.51
CA VAL A 52 4.66 -1.74 6.34
C VAL A 52 5.67 -1.37 5.24
N VAL A 53 5.20 -0.91 4.09
CA VAL A 53 6.08 -0.48 2.99
C VAL A 53 6.90 0.76 3.38
N GLY A 54 6.29 1.72 4.07
CA GLY A 54 6.98 2.89 4.59
C GLY A 54 8.10 2.52 5.56
N ILE A 55 7.85 1.59 6.49
CA ILE A 55 8.85 1.05 7.41
C ILE A 55 9.94 0.28 6.66
N ALA A 56 9.57 -0.54 5.67
CA ALA A 56 10.52 -1.28 4.84
C ALA A 56 11.48 -0.34 4.11
N LEU A 57 10.96 0.75 3.55
CA LEU A 57 11.76 1.80 2.93
C LEU A 57 12.63 2.55 3.94
N TYR A 58 12.09 2.88 5.12
CA TYR A 58 12.83 3.59 6.17
C TYR A 58 14.00 2.77 6.73
N ARG A 59 13.82 1.45 6.86
CA ARG A 59 14.86 0.52 7.34
C ARG A 59 15.79 0.03 6.23
N ASP A 60 15.67 0.54 5.02
CA ASP A 60 16.42 0.08 3.85
C ASP A 60 16.34 -1.46 3.66
N TRP A 61 15.16 -2.04 3.95
CA TRP A 61 14.96 -3.49 3.82
C TRP A 61 15.12 -3.89 2.34
N ASP A 62 15.94 -4.90 2.10
CA ASP A 62 16.35 -5.30 0.76
C ASP A 62 16.07 -6.80 0.49
N PRO A 63 14.80 -7.19 0.33
CA PRO A 63 14.45 -8.59 0.11
C PRO A 63 14.89 -9.14 -1.25
N PHE A 64 15.18 -8.26 -2.22
CA PHE A 64 15.60 -8.64 -3.56
C PHE A 64 17.12 -8.67 -3.75
N ALA A 65 17.92 -8.44 -2.69
CA ALA A 65 19.38 -8.45 -2.77
C ALA A 65 19.94 -9.71 -3.45
N ALA A 66 19.46 -10.89 -3.06
CA ALA A 66 19.90 -12.16 -3.64
C ALA A 66 19.57 -12.32 -5.14
N VAL A 67 18.54 -11.63 -5.63
CA VAL A 67 18.18 -11.62 -7.05
C VAL A 67 19.02 -10.60 -7.81
N GLU A 68 19.25 -9.42 -7.23
CA GLU A 68 20.09 -8.36 -7.79
C GLU A 68 21.55 -8.84 -7.95
N ASP A 69 22.07 -9.60 -6.99
CA ASP A 69 23.43 -10.18 -7.05
C ASP A 69 23.58 -11.30 -8.10
N SER A 70 22.47 -11.83 -8.63
CA SER A 70 22.46 -12.94 -9.60
C SER A 70 22.30 -12.51 -11.06
N LEU A 71 22.13 -11.20 -11.31
CA LEU A 71 21.96 -10.56 -12.62
C LEU A 71 23.27 -9.89 -13.07
#